data_AF-A0A5C3NS02-F1
#
_entry.id   AF-A0A5C3NS02-F1
#
_cell.length_a   1.000
_cell.length_b   1.000
_cell.length_c   1.000
_cell.angle_alpha   90.00
_cell.angle_beta   90.00
_cell.angle_gamma   90.00
#
_symmetry.space_group_name_H-M   'P 1'
#
loop_
_entity.id
_entity.type
_entity.pdbx_description
1 polymer ?
#
loop_
_entity_poly.entity_id
_entity_poly.type
_entity_poly.pdbx_seq_one_letter_code
_entity_poly.pdbx_strand_id
1 'polypeptide(L)'
;MLELEAHAKIPGPCEHCAKQPALFRCRECAHARALCHSCVLKEHVAAPLHWVDQWHAEGGYFERQDLSALGHIWYLGHSGEPCPGLSQREE
;
A
#
# COMPACT_ATOMS: atom_id res chain seq x y z
N MET A 1 11.96 1.60 -19.98
CA MET A 1 11.28 2.68 -20.73
C MET A 1 10.06 2.04 -21.36
N LEU A 2 8.87 2.62 -21.12
CA LEU A 2 7.51 2.03 -21.22
C LEU A 2 7.31 1.03 -20.05
N GLU A 3 6.49 1.28 -19.03
CA GLU A 3 5.04 1.46 -19.09
C GLU A 3 4.59 2.57 -18.12
N LEU A 4 4.36 3.76 -18.67
CA LEU A 4 3.62 4.85 -17.99
C LEU A 4 2.14 4.79 -18.39
N GLU A 5 1.62 3.62 -18.74
CA GLU A 5 0.20 3.46 -18.95
C GLU A 5 -0.44 3.34 -17.57
N ALA A 6 -1.26 4.34 -17.22
CA ALA A 6 -2.15 4.23 -16.08
C ALA A 6 -2.84 2.87 -16.19
N HIS A 7 -2.58 1.97 -15.23
CA HIS A 7 -3.16 0.64 -15.28
C HIS A 7 -4.67 0.83 -15.40
N ALA A 8 -5.29 0.34 -16.48
CA ALA A 8 -6.69 0.67 -16.87
C ALA A 8 -7.76 0.35 -15.79
N LYS A 9 -7.33 -0.22 -14.65
CA LYS A 9 -8.12 -0.59 -13.49
C LYS A 9 -7.92 0.36 -12.29
N ILE A 10 -7.30 1.53 -12.47
CA ILE A 10 -7.13 2.51 -11.40
C ILE A 10 -7.76 3.86 -11.82
N PRO A 11 -8.74 4.39 -11.07
CA PRO A 11 -9.36 3.77 -9.89
C PRO A 11 -10.38 2.68 -10.30
N GLY A 12 -10.26 1.50 -9.69
CA GLY A 12 -11.20 0.37 -9.85
C GLY A 12 -11.49 -0.27 -8.49
N PRO A 13 -12.26 -1.37 -8.40
CA PRO A 13 -12.43 -2.06 -7.12
C PRO A 13 -11.12 -2.72 -6.66
N CYS A 14 -10.81 -2.62 -5.37
CA CYS A 14 -9.67 -3.31 -4.75
C CYS A 14 -9.72 -4.81 -5.03
N GLU A 15 -8.63 -5.37 -5.58
CA GLU A 15 -8.56 -6.80 -5.94
C GLU A 15 -8.66 -7.73 -4.74
N HIS A 16 -8.32 -7.26 -3.54
CA HIS A 16 -8.33 -8.08 -2.33
C HIS A 16 -9.66 -8.06 -1.59
N CYS A 17 -10.30 -6.89 -1.46
CA CYS A 17 -11.49 -6.76 -0.63
C CYS A 17 -12.76 -6.40 -1.40
N ALA A 18 -12.65 -5.90 -2.65
CA ALA A 18 -13.75 -5.40 -3.49
C ALA A 18 -14.65 -4.33 -2.84
N LYS A 19 -14.29 -3.79 -1.67
CA LYS A 19 -15.11 -2.84 -0.88
C LYS A 19 -14.71 -1.38 -1.06
N GLN A 20 -13.49 -1.14 -1.51
CA GLN A 20 -12.87 0.19 -1.56
C GLN A 20 -12.15 0.37 -2.90
N PRO A 21 -11.96 1.61 -3.35
CA PRO A 21 -11.22 1.87 -4.57
C PRO A 21 -9.76 1.43 -4.44
N ALA A 22 -9.26 0.81 -5.49
CA ALA A 22 -7.87 0.48 -5.71
C ALA A 22 -7.13 1.76 -6.13
N LEU A 23 -6.40 2.35 -5.18
CA LEU A 23 -5.66 3.60 -5.39
C LEU A 23 -4.16 3.39 -5.27
N PHE A 24 -3.71 2.24 -4.79
CA PHE A 24 -2.32 1.95 -4.50
C PHE A 24 -1.83 0.75 -5.32
N ARG A 25 -0.58 0.82 -5.75
CA ARG A 25 0.11 -0.31 -6.40
C ARG A 25 1.56 -0.34 -5.94
N CYS A 26 2.06 -1.52 -5.56
CA CYS A 26 3.48 -1.66 -5.22
C CYS A 26 4.37 -1.56 -6.47
N ARG A 27 5.56 -0.96 -6.35
CA ARG A 27 6.54 -0.91 -7.45
C ARG A 27 7.47 -2.12 -7.51
N GLU A 28 7.59 -2.85 -6.39
CA GLU A 28 8.63 -3.85 -6.20
C GLU A 28 8.08 -5.28 -6.11
N CYS A 29 6.80 -5.45 -5.74
CA CYS A 29 6.15 -6.76 -5.77
C CYS A 29 6.04 -7.27 -7.20
N ALA A 30 6.44 -8.53 -7.41
CA ALA A 30 6.38 -9.18 -8.73
C ALA A 30 4.97 -9.24 -9.33
N HIS A 31 3.93 -9.22 -8.50
CA HIS A 31 2.52 -9.16 -8.90
C HIS A 31 1.86 -7.91 -8.31
N ALA A 32 2.31 -6.75 -8.75
CA ALA A 32 1.81 -5.45 -8.31
C ALA A 32 0.32 -5.23 -8.64
N ARG A 33 -0.55 -5.70 -7.75
CA ARG A 33 -2.01 -5.52 -7.83
C ARG A 33 -2.42 -4.12 -7.43
N ALA A 34 -3.58 -3.70 -7.92
CA ALA A 34 -4.22 -2.47 -7.50
C ALA A 34 -5.04 -2.72 -6.22
N LEU A 35 -4.67 -2.04 -5.13
CA LEU A 35 -5.22 -2.25 -3.79
C LEU A 35 -5.74 -0.96 -3.19
N CYS A 36 -6.69 -1.08 -2.26
CA CYS A 36 -7.06 0.02 -1.39
C CYS A 36 -6.01 0.23 -0.28
N HIS A 37 -6.07 1.37 0.39
CA HIS A 37 -5.16 1.77 1.47
C HIS A 37 -4.95 0.67 2.52
N SER A 38 -6.02 0.12 3.08
CA SER A 38 -5.91 -0.89 4.13
C SER A 38 -5.35 -2.24 3.64
N CYS A 39 -5.58 -2.59 2.37
CA CYS A 39 -5.08 -3.84 1.82
C CYS A 39 -3.60 -3.71 1.43
N VAL A 40 -3.16 -2.57 0.90
CA VAL A 40 -1.75 -2.35 0.61
C VAL A 40 -0.92 -2.40 1.89
N LEU A 41 -1.37 -1.79 2.98
CA LEU A 41 -0.67 -1.83 4.26
C LEU A 41 -0.53 -3.26 4.82
N LYS A 42 -1.57 -4.09 4.66
CA LYS A 42 -1.56 -5.49 5.14
C LYS A 42 -0.64 -6.38 4.30
N GLU A 43 -0.62 -6.18 2.99
CA GLU A 43 0.22 -6.99 2.09
C GLU A 43 1.72 -6.71 2.30
N HIS A 44 2.07 -5.52 2.81
CA HIS A 44 3.45 -5.09 3.00
C HIS A 44 3.98 -5.25 4.43
N VAL A 45 3.29 -5.97 5.31
CA VAL A 45 3.79 -6.25 6.67
C VAL A 45 5.17 -6.91 6.66
N ALA A 46 5.43 -7.80 5.70
CA ALA A 46 6.72 -8.46 5.52
C ALA A 46 7.69 -7.70 4.59
N ALA A 47 7.25 -6.61 3.98
CA ALA A 47 8.02 -5.78 3.04
C ALA A 47 7.78 -4.28 3.30
N PRO A 48 8.07 -3.78 4.51
CA PRO A 48 7.69 -2.43 4.96
C PRO A 48 8.46 -1.30 4.27
N LEU A 49 9.53 -1.63 3.55
CA LEU A 49 10.40 -0.69 2.85
C LEU A 49 10.10 -0.59 1.36
N HIS A 50 9.11 -1.30 0.85
CA HIS A 50 8.71 -1.17 -0.55
C HIS A 50 8.07 0.20 -0.81
N TRP A 51 8.36 0.73 -1.99
CA TRP A 51 7.72 1.90 -2.55
C TRP A 51 6.38 1.54 -3.18
N VAL A 52 5.39 2.39 -2.94
CA VAL A 52 4.08 2.28 -3.58
C VAL A 52 3.80 3.51 -4.44
N ASP A 53 3.00 3.31 -5.48
CA ASP A 53 2.37 4.37 -6.25
C ASP A 53 0.98 4.61 -5.71
N GLN A 54 0.67 5.86 -5.37
CA GLN A 54 -0.69 6.33 -5.09
C GLN A 54 -1.26 7.05 -6.31
N TRP A 55 -2.51 6.75 -6.66
CA TRP A 55 -3.22 7.44 -7.72
C TRP A 55 -3.76 8.79 -7.25
N HIS A 56 -3.32 9.86 -7.91
CA HIS A 56 -3.82 11.22 -7.70
C HIS A 56 -4.92 11.51 -8.71
N ALA A 57 -6.18 11.36 -8.29
CA ALA A 57 -7.34 11.47 -9.19
C ALA A 57 -7.48 12.86 -9.84
N GLU A 58 -7.14 13.94 -9.11
CA GLU A 58 -7.22 15.32 -9.64
C GLU A 58 -6.19 15.58 -10.74
N GLY A 59 -5.01 14.94 -10.65
CA GLY A 59 -3.92 15.11 -11.60
C GLY A 59 -3.82 14.00 -12.66
N GLY A 60 -4.48 12.87 -12.45
CA GLY A 60 -4.43 11.72 -13.35
C GLY A 60 -3.06 11.04 -13.42
N TYR A 61 -2.28 11.07 -12.34
CA TYR A 61 -0.93 10.49 -12.29
C TYR A 61 -0.68 9.67 -11.03
N PHE A 62 0.37 8.86 -11.07
CA PHE A 62 0.89 8.17 -9.90
C PHE A 62 1.95 9.02 -9.21
N GLU A 63 1.76 9.24 -7.92
CA GLU A 63 2.79 9.79 -7.05
C GLU A 63 3.41 8.66 -6.25
N ARG A 64 4.74 8.69 -6.11
CA ARG A 64 5.45 7.74 -5.27
C ARG A 64 5.19 8.09 -3.81
N GLN A 65 4.84 7.07 -3.02
CA GLN A 65 4.64 7.20 -1.58
C GLN A 65 5.44 6.14 -0.83
N ASP A 66 5.91 6.53 0.36
CA ASP A 66 6.43 5.63 1.38
C ASP A 66 5.27 4.96 2.12
N LEU A 67 5.42 3.67 2.46
CA LEU A 67 4.43 2.98 3.30
C LEU A 67 4.28 3.65 4.67
N SER A 68 5.36 4.21 5.24
CA SER A 68 5.31 4.96 6.49
C SER A 68 4.45 6.23 6.40
N ALA A 69 4.50 6.94 5.27
CA ALA A 69 3.65 8.11 5.02
C ALA A 69 2.16 7.73 4.93
N LEU A 70 1.86 6.47 4.59
CA LEU A 70 0.50 5.92 4.60
C LEU A 70 0.07 5.41 5.98
N GLY A 71 0.90 5.52 7.01
CA GLY A 71 0.63 5.03 8.36
C GLY A 71 1.01 3.56 8.58
N HIS A 72 1.87 2.98 7.74
CA HIS A 72 2.40 1.65 8.00
C HIS A 72 3.31 1.66 9.23
N ILE A 73 2.97 0.86 10.23
CA ILE A 73 3.82 0.64 11.40
C ILE A 73 4.54 -0.69 11.21
N TRP A 74 5.88 -0.62 11.19
CA TRP A 74 6.73 -1.80 11.13
C TRP A 74 7.08 -2.28 12.54
N TYR A 75 6.47 -3.39 12.96
CA TYR A 75 6.81 -4.04 14.22
C TYR A 75 8.00 -4.99 14.05
N LEU A 76 9.05 -4.77 14.85
CA LEU A 76 10.27 -5.58 14.83
C LEU A 76 10.05 -6.86 15.65
N GLY A 77 9.62 -7.93 14.98
CA GLY A 77 9.35 -9.25 15.58
C GLY A 77 7.91 -9.72 15.36
N HIS A 78 7.54 -10.88 15.90
CA HIS A 78 6.17 -11.43 15.84
C HIS A 78 5.58 -11.47 14.43
N SER A 79 6.44 -11.70 13.42
CA SER A 79 6.05 -11.67 11.99
C SER A 79 5.40 -10.36 11.54
N GLY A 80 5.78 -9.24 12.17
CA GLY A 80 5.23 -7.91 11.89
C GLY A 80 3.97 -7.58 12.68
N GLU A 81 3.53 -8.44 13.61
CA GLU A 81 2.44 -8.13 14.53
C GLU A 81 2.91 -7.29 15.72
N PRO A 82 2.02 -6.46 16.31
CA PRO A 82 2.30 -5.80 17.58
C PRO A 82 2.65 -6.83 18.66
N CYS A 83 3.74 -6.57 19.40
CA CYS A 83 4.05 -7.30 20.63
C CYS A 83 2.83 -7.27 21.59
N PRO A 84 2.41 -8.41 22.18
CA PRO A 84 1.29 -8.45 23.12
C PRO A 84 1.46 -7.54 24.35
N GLY A 85 2.71 -7.21 24.69
CA GLY A 85 3.06 -6.28 25.77
C GLY A 85 3.16 -4.81 25.36
N LEU A 86 2.90 -4.45 24.09
CA LEU A 86 2.80 -3.06 23.67
C LEU A 86 1.54 -2.44 24.29
N SER A 87 1.70 -1.75 25.42
CA SER A 87 0.75 -0.72 25.81
C SER A 87 0.86 0.40 24.78
N GLN A 88 -0.25 0.74 24.13
CA GLN A 88 -0.29 1.71 23.04
C GLN A 88 0.43 3.00 23.47
N ARG A 89 1.47 3.41 22.73
CA ARG A 89 1.99 4.76 22.87
C ARG A 89 1.06 5.64 22.05
N GLU A 90 0.30 6.47 22.75
CA GLU A 90 -0.44 7.56 22.14
C GLU A 90 0.60 8.59 21.65
N GLU A 91 0.63 8.84 20.34
CA GLU A 91 1.32 9.99 19.73
C GLU A 91 0.30 11.08 19.43
#